data_AF-A0A502CM99-F1
#
_entry.id   AF-A0A502CM99-F1
#
_cell.length_a   1.000
_cell.length_b   1.000
_cell.length_c   1.000
_cell.angle_alpha   90.00
_cell.angle_beta   90.00
_cell.angle_gamma   90.00
#
_symmetry.space_group_name_H-M   'P 1'
#
loop_
_entity.id
_entity.type
_entity.pdbx_description
1 polymer ?
#
loop_
_entity_poly.entity_id
_entity_poly.type
_entity_poly.pdbx_seq_one_letter_code
_entity_poly.pdbx_strand_id
1 'polypeptide(L)'
;MIAIPADPNDPEDRDVSVAGVERGLMGRRIRRLRHRLELSQEAFAAAYGIPLANIRQYEIGRHMPPPAVRAYLKVIEAEPEAAARAVAA
;
A
#
# COMPACT_ATOMS: atom_id res chain seq x y z
N MET A 1 -8.77 13.95 13.36
CA MET A 1 -9.78 13.13 14.06
C MET A 1 -9.13 11.82 14.48
N ILE A 2 -9.27 11.47 15.75
CA ILE A 2 -8.80 10.19 16.31
C ILE A 2 -9.82 9.12 15.90
N ALA A 3 -9.33 7.99 15.39
CA ALA A 3 -10.17 6.83 15.04
C ALA A 3 -10.12 5.76 16.12
N ILE A 4 -8.95 5.56 16.71
CA ILE A 4 -8.73 4.61 17.81
C ILE A 4 -7.98 5.39 18.89
N PRO A 5 -8.58 5.62 20.07
CA PRO A 5 -7.88 6.25 21.17
C PRO A 5 -6.82 5.32 21.75
N ALA A 6 -5.75 5.89 22.32
CA ALA A 6 -4.74 5.15 23.06
C ALA A 6 -5.34 4.44 24.29
N ASP A 7 -4.77 3.30 24.66
CA ASP A 7 -5.06 2.63 25.92
C ASP A 7 -4.48 3.44 27.10
N PRO A 8 -5.31 3.94 28.02
CA PRO A 8 -4.82 4.71 29.17
C PRO A 8 -3.94 3.88 30.13
N ASN A 9 -3.92 2.56 30.03
CA ASN A 9 -3.10 1.67 30.86
C ASN A 9 -1.74 1.32 30.24
N ASP A 10 -1.49 1.69 28.98
CA ASP A 10 -0.22 1.48 28.30
C ASP A 10 0.44 2.84 27.97
N PRO A 11 1.51 3.23 28.69
CA PRO A 11 2.17 4.51 28.47
C PRO A 11 2.89 4.62 27.11
N GLU A 12 3.10 3.51 26.40
CA GLU A 12 3.72 3.50 25.07
C GLU A 12 2.69 3.55 23.93
N ASP A 13 1.42 3.24 24.22
CA ASP A 13 0.33 3.27 23.25
C ASP A 13 -0.03 4.70 22.83
N ARG A 14 -0.49 4.85 21.59
CA ARG A 14 -0.74 6.16 20.98
C ARG A 14 -2.01 6.15 20.16
N ASP A 15 -2.68 7.30 20.16
CA ASP A 15 -3.87 7.52 19.33
C ASP A 15 -3.58 7.22 17.87
N VAL A 16 -4.45 6.43 17.26
CA VAL A 16 -4.45 6.24 15.81
C VAL A 16 -5.43 7.22 15.18
N SER A 17 -4.88 8.16 14.42
CA SER A 17 -5.70 9.06 13.59
C SER A 17 -6.46 8.30 12.49
N VAL A 18 -7.58 8.84 12.02
CA VAL A 18 -8.32 8.32 10.85
C VAL A 18 -7.38 8.14 9.65
N ALA A 19 -6.56 9.15 9.35
CA ALA A 19 -5.57 9.08 8.27
C ALA A 19 -4.53 7.96 8.49
N GLY A 20 -4.20 7.63 9.74
CA GLY A 20 -3.33 6.50 10.09
C GLY A 20 -3.99 5.16 9.76
N VAL A 21 -5.26 4.99 10.15
CA VAL A 21 -6.06 3.80 9.79
C VAL A 21 -6.15 3.65 8.27
N GLU A 22 -6.48 4.72 7.56
CA GLU A 22 -6.57 4.72 6.09
C GLU A 22 -5.25 4.29 5.43
N ARG A 23 -4.11 4.81 5.90
CA ARG A 23 -2.79 4.39 5.38
C ARG A 23 -2.50 2.92 5.66
N GLY A 24 -2.80 2.44 6.87
CA GLY A 24 -2.63 1.02 7.23
C GLY A 24 -3.48 0.09 6.35
N LEU A 25 -4.74 0.46 6.12
CA LEU A 25 -5.65 -0.30 5.24
C LEU A 25 -5.17 -0.28 3.79
N MET A 26 -4.70 0.86 3.28
CA MET A 26 -4.11 0.97 1.94
C MET A 26 -2.86 0.09 1.81
N GLY A 27 -1.94 0.15 2.77
CA GLY A 27 -0.75 -0.69 2.80
C GLY A 27 -1.08 -2.18 2.82
N ARG A 28 -2.09 -2.58 3.62
CA ARG A 28 -2.62 -3.96 3.62
C ARG A 28 -3.20 -4.35 2.27
N ARG A 29 -3.92 -3.47 1.57
CA ARG A 29 -4.46 -3.74 0.24
C ARG A 29 -3.34 -4.03 -0.77
N ILE A 30 -2.29 -3.20 -0.78
CA ILE A 30 -1.13 -3.39 -1.67
C ILE A 30 -0.45 -4.73 -1.39
N ARG A 31 -0.18 -5.05 -0.11
CA ARG A 31 0.39 -6.35 0.29
C ARG A 31 -0.44 -7.52 -0.21
N ARG A 32 -1.77 -7.47 -0.01
CA ARG A 32 -2.67 -8.55 -0.46
C ARG A 32 -2.66 -8.72 -1.97
N LEU A 33 -2.70 -7.61 -2.72
CA LEU A 33 -2.62 -7.65 -4.18
C LEU A 33 -1.30 -8.29 -4.62
N ARG A 34 -0.17 -7.83 -4.07
CA ARG A 34 1.16 -8.38 -4.38
C ARG A 34 1.26 -9.87 -4.06
N HIS A 35 0.78 -10.30 -2.89
CA HIS A 35 0.80 -11.71 -2.50
C HIS A 35 -0.09 -12.58 -3.39
N ARG A 36 -1.25 -12.08 -3.81
CA ARG A 36 -2.15 -12.77 -4.76
C ARG A 36 -1.49 -12.97 -6.13
N LEU A 37 -0.58 -12.09 -6.51
CA LEU A 37 0.23 -12.18 -7.73
C LEU A 37 1.53 -12.97 -7.52
N GLU A 38 1.78 -13.47 -6.31
CA GLU A 38 2.99 -14.24 -5.94
C GLU A 38 4.31 -13.49 -6.16
N LEU A 39 4.29 -12.16 -6.05
CA LEU A 39 5.47 -11.32 -6.28
C LEU A 39 6.16 -10.91 -4.97
N SER A 40 7.49 -10.82 -5.00
CA SER A 40 8.26 -10.06 -4.00
C SER A 40 8.00 -8.56 -4.14
N GLN A 41 8.41 -7.75 -3.16
CA GLN A 41 8.28 -6.29 -3.27
C GLN A 41 9.08 -5.75 -4.45
N GLU A 42 10.28 -6.29 -4.67
CA GLU A 42 11.17 -5.99 -5.78
C GLU A 42 10.51 -6.33 -7.13
N ALA A 43 9.93 -7.54 -7.25
CA ALA A 43 9.29 -7.98 -8.47
C ALA A 43 8.01 -7.18 -8.77
N PHE A 44 7.21 -6.85 -7.75
CA PHE A 44 6.03 -6.01 -7.90
C PHE A 44 6.39 -4.58 -8.31
N ALA A 45 7.43 -4.01 -7.69
CA ALA A 45 7.94 -2.70 -8.04
C ALA A 45 8.40 -2.64 -9.51
N ALA A 46 9.17 -3.64 -9.94
CA ALA A 46 9.65 -3.75 -11.32
C ALA A 46 8.51 -3.97 -12.32
N ALA A 47 7.60 -4.91 -12.05
CA ALA A 47 6.50 -5.25 -12.95
C ALA A 47 5.55 -4.08 -13.22
N TYR A 48 5.36 -3.19 -12.23
CA TYR A 48 4.37 -2.12 -12.32
C TYR A 48 4.97 -0.72 -12.34
N GLY A 49 6.30 -0.56 -12.36
CA GLY A 49 6.94 0.75 -12.47
C GLY A 49 6.73 1.65 -11.25
N ILE A 50 6.48 1.07 -10.07
CA ILE A 50 6.39 1.82 -8.82
C ILE A 50 7.71 1.65 -8.08
N PRO A 51 8.44 2.72 -7.71
CA PRO A 51 9.74 2.57 -7.05
C PRO A 51 9.67 1.68 -5.81
N LEU A 52 10.64 0.78 -5.65
CA LEU A 52 10.68 -0.16 -4.52
C LEU A 52 10.61 0.54 -3.15
N ALA A 53 11.30 1.67 -3.01
CA ALA A 53 11.26 2.48 -1.80
C ALA A 53 9.82 2.92 -1.46
N ASN A 54 9.02 3.27 -2.48
CA ASN A 54 7.62 3.65 -2.31
C ASN A 54 6.77 2.43 -1.93
N ILE A 55 6.93 1.28 -2.60
CA ILE A 55 6.22 0.04 -2.23
C ILE A 55 6.46 -0.30 -0.75
N ARG A 56 7.72 -0.27 -0.30
CA ARG A 56 8.06 -0.51 1.12
C ARG A 56 7.35 0.46 2.06
N GLN A 57 7.40 1.76 1.76
CA GLN A 57 6.75 2.79 2.58
C GLN A 57 5.22 2.70 2.59
N TYR A 58 4.62 2.33 1.47
CA TYR A 58 3.16 2.20 1.34
C TYR A 58 2.67 0.95 2.06
N GLU A 59 3.33 -0.19 1.91
CA GLU A 59 2.92 -1.46 2.51
C GLU A 59 2.91 -1.43 4.05
N ILE A 60 3.81 -0.66 4.65
CA ILE A 60 3.86 -0.40 6.10
C ILE A 60 2.97 0.77 6.56
N GLY A 61 2.27 1.45 5.64
CA GLY A 61 1.39 2.57 5.98
C GLY A 61 2.12 3.85 6.41
N ARG A 62 3.42 3.98 6.11
CA ARG A 62 4.20 5.19 6.44
C ARG A 62 3.75 6.38 5.60
N HIS A 63 3.47 6.14 4.32
CA HIS A 63 2.94 7.16 3.41
C HIS A 63 1.69 6.67 2.68
N MET A 64 0.77 7.60 2.40
CA MET A 64 -0.36 7.33 1.52
C MET A 64 0.14 7.43 0.07
N PRO A 65 -0.10 6.43 -0.81
CA PRO A 65 0.22 6.55 -2.22
C PRO A 65 -0.53 7.75 -2.83
N PRO A 66 0.09 8.50 -3.77
CA PRO A 66 -0.59 9.58 -4.49
C PRO A 66 -1.87 9.10 -5.19
N PRO A 67 -2.85 10.00 -5.47
CA PRO A 67 -4.10 9.62 -6.12
C PRO A 67 -3.92 8.80 -7.41
N ALA A 68 -2.95 9.17 -8.26
CA ALA A 68 -2.64 8.44 -9.49
C ALA A 68 -2.21 6.99 -9.21
N VAL A 69 -1.33 6.78 -8.21
CA VAL A 69 -0.90 5.42 -7.81
C VAL A 69 -2.08 4.61 -7.27
N ARG A 70 -2.98 5.23 -6.50
CA ARG A 70 -4.19 4.54 -6.00
C ARG A 70 -5.15 4.15 -7.12
N ALA A 71 -5.31 5.00 -8.13
CA ALA A 71 -6.10 4.68 -9.31
C ALA A 71 -5.45 3.55 -10.11
N TYR A 72 -4.13 3.62 -10.29
CA TYR A 72 -3.37 2.60 -11.00
C TYR A 72 -3.39 1.24 -10.30
N LEU A 73 -3.34 1.19 -8.96
CA LEU A 73 -3.53 -0.06 -8.20
C LEU A 73 -4.87 -0.74 -8.49
N LYS A 74 -5.94 0.01 -8.82
CA LYS A 74 -7.21 -0.58 -9.27
C LYS A 74 -7.08 -1.24 -10.64
N VAL A 75 -6.30 -0.65 -11.54
CA VAL A 75 -6.02 -1.21 -12.87
C VAL A 75 -5.21 -2.50 -12.72
N ILE A 76 -4.17 -2.51 -11.88
CA ILE A 76 -3.38 -3.71 -11.59
C ILE A 76 -4.28 -4.81 -10.98
N GLU A 77 -5.20 -4.44 -10.10
CA GLU A 77 -6.09 -5.41 -9.45
C GLU A 77 -7.08 -6.06 -10.42
N ALA A 78 -7.54 -5.32 -11.44
CA ALA A 78 -8.47 -5.79 -12.46
C ALA A 78 -7.76 -6.52 -13.62
N GLU A 79 -6.64 -5.99 -14.10
CA GLU A 79 -5.96 -6.42 -15.33
C GLU A 79 -4.44 -6.55 -15.10
N PRO A 80 -3.99 -7.45 -14.19
CA PRO A 80 -2.60 -7.48 -13.72
C PRO A 80 -1.58 -7.76 -14.83
N GLU A 81 -1.90 -8.64 -15.77
CA GLU A 81 -1.00 -8.98 -16.88
C GLU A 81 -0.93 -7.86 -17.92
N ALA A 82 -2.06 -7.26 -18.28
CA ALA A 82 -2.10 -6.17 -19.24
C ALA A 82 -1.38 -4.93 -18.70
N ALA A 83 -1.57 -4.62 -17.41
CA ALA A 83 -0.86 -3.54 -16.74
C ALA A 83 0.67 -3.79 -16.72
N ALA A 84 1.11 -4.99 -16.36
CA ALA A 84 2.54 -5.33 -16.36
C ALA A 84 3.15 -5.24 -17.77
N ARG A 85 2.45 -5.77 -18.79
CA ARG A 85 2.88 -5.67 -20.19
C ARG A 85 2.98 -4.23 -20.68
N ALA A 86 2.04 -3.37 -20.28
CA ALA A 86 2.03 -1.96 -20.68
C ALA A 86 3.19 -1.16 -20.10
N VAL A 87 3.72 -1.57 -18.93
CA VAL A 87 4.86 -0.90 -18.27
C VAL A 87 6.21 -1.48 -18.67
N ALA A 88 6.26 -2.73 -19.12
CA ALA A 88 7.50 -3.39 -19.52
C ALA A 88 8.14 -2.85 -20.82
N ALA A 89 7.60 -1.79 -21.42
CA ALA A 89 8.05 -1.16 -22.66
C ALA A 89 9.05 -0.01 -22.42
#